data_AF-A0A1B1KHW6-F1
#
_entry.id   AF-A0A1B1KHW6-F1
#
_cell.length_a   1.000
_cell.length_b   1.000
_cell.length_c   1.000
_cell.angle_alpha   90.00
_cell.angle_beta   90.00
_cell.angle_gamma   90.00
#
_symmetry.space_group_name_H-M   'P 1'
#
loop_
_entity.id
_entity.type
_entity.pdbx_description
1 polymer ?
#
loop_
_entity_poly.entity_id
_entity_poly.type
_entity_poly.pdbx_seq_one_letter_code
_entity_poly.pdbx_strand_id
1 'polypeptide(L)'
;MLPKIYAQSGFVPVARLAWNDDYAPDGWNYSTYRKFNNGRPDVVFMAYDPAAIGSKYTKTAAKYVDNYDTGIEFARNYSSRRPSAPSPAER
;
A
#
# COMPACT_ATOMS: atom_id res chain seq x y z
N MET A 1 -12.04 10.75 -5.11
CA MET A 1 -11.63 9.42 -4.58
C MET A 1 -10.11 9.40 -4.42
N LEU A 2 -9.60 9.57 -3.20
CA LEU A 2 -8.17 9.75 -2.87
C LEU A 2 -7.22 8.61 -3.33
N PRO A 3 -7.59 7.32 -3.29
CA PRO A 3 -6.68 6.24 -3.71
C PRO A 3 -6.27 6.30 -5.19
N LYS A 4 -7.11 6.88 -6.05
CA LYS A 4 -6.77 7.09 -7.47
C LYS A 4 -5.71 8.19 -7.65
N ILE A 5 -5.76 9.22 -6.82
CA ILE A 5 -4.84 10.37 -6.89
C ILE A 5 -3.42 9.92 -6.52
N TYR A 6 -3.26 9.14 -5.44
CA TYR A 6 -1.94 8.66 -5.02
C TYR A 6 -1.30 7.68 -6.01
N ALA A 7 -2.09 6.81 -6.64
CA ALA A 7 -1.59 5.91 -7.69
C ALA A 7 -1.17 6.69 -8.95
N GLN A 8 -1.90 7.73 -9.33
CA GLN A 8 -1.49 8.64 -10.42
C GLN A 8 -0.18 9.35 -10.09
N SER A 9 0.06 9.68 -8.82
CA SER A 9 1.31 10.25 -8.33
C SER A 9 2.46 9.23 -8.19
N GLY A 10 2.31 7.97 -8.61
CA GLY A 10 3.40 6.99 -8.59
C GLY A 10 3.58 6.22 -7.28
N PHE A 11 2.61 6.26 -6.34
CA PHE A 11 2.67 5.41 -5.15
C PHE A 11 2.15 4.00 -5.45
N VAL A 12 3.01 3.01 -5.22
CA VAL A 12 2.70 1.58 -5.41
C VAL A 12 2.55 0.93 -4.04
N PRO A 13 1.47 0.18 -3.77
CA PRO A 13 1.34 -0.58 -2.53
C PRO A 13 2.29 -1.78 -2.57
N VAL A 14 3.16 -1.91 -1.56
CA VAL A 14 4.21 -2.94 -1.52
C VAL A 14 3.98 -4.00 -0.46
N ALA A 15 3.32 -3.63 0.65
CA ALA A 15 2.99 -4.53 1.74
C ALA A 15 1.70 -4.11 2.43
N ARG A 16 1.05 -5.07 3.10
CA ARG A 16 -0.15 -4.89 3.92
C ARG A 16 0.07 -5.54 5.28
N LEU A 17 -0.23 -4.83 6.35
CA LEU A 17 -0.30 -5.41 7.69
C LEU A 17 -1.77 -5.44 8.10
N ALA A 18 -2.24 -6.60 8.53
CA ALA A 18 -3.61 -6.75 9.01
C ALA A 18 -3.83 -5.85 10.23
N TRP A 19 -5.02 -5.28 10.36
CA TRP A 19 -5.36 -4.46 11.51
C TRP A 19 -5.20 -5.24 12.82
N ASN A 20 -4.58 -4.62 13.81
CA ASN A 20 -4.52 -5.10 15.19
C ASN A 20 -5.12 -4.02 16.11
N ASP A 21 -6.14 -4.40 16.89
CA ASP A 21 -6.83 -3.50 17.82
C ASP A 21 -5.91 -2.99 18.95
N ASP A 22 -4.83 -3.70 19.29
CA ASP A 22 -3.84 -3.27 20.30
C ASP A 22 -3.08 -1.99 19.90
N TYR A 23 -3.04 -1.71 18.59
CA TYR A 23 -2.39 -0.52 18.02
C TYR A 23 -3.42 0.47 17.44
N ALA A 24 -4.70 0.30 17.76
CA ALA A 24 -5.73 1.25 17.37
C ALA A 24 -5.43 2.63 17.99
N PRO A 25 -5.46 3.73 17.22
CA PRO A 25 -5.28 5.06 17.77
C PRO A 25 -6.34 5.39 18.83
N ASP A 26 -5.95 6.13 19.86
CA ASP A 26 -6.89 6.59 20.88
C ASP A 26 -8.04 7.38 20.23
N GLY A 27 -9.28 7.01 20.57
CA GLY A 27 -10.49 7.61 20.01
C GLY A 27 -10.86 7.15 18.60
N TRP A 28 -10.27 6.06 18.09
CA TRP A 28 -10.62 5.51 16.78
C TRP A 28 -12.12 5.15 16.68
N ASN A 29 -12.82 5.77 15.72
CA ASN A 29 -14.24 5.53 15.51
C ASN A 29 -14.48 4.47 14.43
N TYR A 30 -14.70 3.23 14.87
CA TYR A 30 -14.99 2.09 13.99
C TYR A 30 -16.24 2.29 13.11
N SER A 31 -17.24 3.02 13.58
CA SER A 31 -18.47 3.28 12.83
C SER A 31 -18.20 4.20 11.64
N THR A 32 -17.39 5.23 11.82
CA THR A 32 -16.97 6.16 10.75
C THR A 32 -16.28 5.42 9.60
N TYR A 33 -15.46 4.42 9.94
CA TYR A 33 -14.68 3.65 8.97
C TYR A 33 -15.31 2.30 8.62
N ARG A 34 -16.57 2.03 8.99
CA ARG A 34 -17.23 0.72 8.82
C ARG A 34 -17.14 0.16 7.40
N LYS A 35 -17.18 1.05 6.38
CA LYS A 35 -17.04 0.69 4.96
C LYS A 35 -15.67 0.10 4.60
N PHE A 36 -14.66 0.25 5.46
CA PHE A 36 -13.31 -0.28 5.29
C PHE A 36 -13.06 -1.35 6.34
N ASN A 37 -13.38 -2.60 5.99
CA ASN A 37 -13.20 -3.76 6.86
C ASN A 37 -13.84 -3.57 8.26
N ASN A 38 -15.12 -3.17 8.31
CA ASN A 38 -15.86 -2.96 9.56
C ASN A 38 -15.17 -2.00 10.55
N GLY A 39 -14.45 -1.01 10.04
CA GLY A 39 -13.74 -0.02 10.85
C GLY A 39 -12.31 -0.43 11.22
N ARG A 40 -11.80 -1.53 10.65
CA ARG A 40 -10.47 -2.09 10.90
C ARG A 40 -9.64 -2.17 9.60
N PRO A 41 -9.37 -1.04 8.94
CA PRO A 41 -8.67 -1.07 7.66
C PRO A 41 -7.23 -1.58 7.84
N ASP A 42 -6.79 -2.51 6.99
CA ASP A 42 -5.37 -2.92 6.98
C ASP A 42 -4.44 -1.72 6.77
N VAL A 43 -3.28 -1.75 7.41
CA VAL A 43 -2.21 -0.78 7.17
C VAL A 43 -1.55 -1.12 5.83
N VAL A 44 -1.56 -0.18 4.89
CA VAL A 44 -0.96 -0.37 3.56
C VAL A 44 0.34 0.43 3.48
N PHE A 45 1.46 -0.25 3.31
CA PHE A 45 2.75 0.38 3.04
C PHE A 45 2.87 0.66 1.55
N MET A 46 3.24 1.89 1.21
CA MET A 46 3.44 2.31 -0.17
C MET A 46 4.87 2.79 -0.37
N ALA A 47 5.41 2.52 -1.56
CA ALA A 47 6.67 3.08 -2.02
C ALA A 47 6.41 4.03 -3.19
N TYR A 48 7.26 5.04 -3.34
CA TYR A 48 7.21 5.95 -4.48
C TYR A 48 8.01 5.36 -5.65
N ASP A 49 7.35 5.26 -6.80
CA ASP A 49 7.93 4.78 -8.05
C ASP A 49 7.61 5.76 -9.19
N PRO A 50 8.60 6.53 -9.67
CA PRO A 50 8.42 7.42 -10.81
C PRO A 50 7.94 6.69 -12.07
N ALA A 51 8.29 5.41 -12.24
CA ALA A 51 7.86 4.62 -13.40
C ALA A 51 6.40 4.17 -13.29
N ALA A 52 5.82 4.21 -12.08
CA ALA A 52 4.41 3.91 -11.84
C ALA A 52 3.51 5.15 -11.98
N ILE A 53 4.06 6.34 -12.28
CA ILE A 53 3.27 7.54 -12.54
C ILE A 53 2.30 7.27 -13.70
N GLY A 54 1.01 7.53 -13.48
CA GLY A 54 -0.06 7.22 -14.43
C GLY A 54 -0.54 5.75 -14.44
N SER A 55 0.02 4.88 -13.60
CA SER A 55 -0.48 3.51 -13.44
C SER A 55 -1.82 3.45 -12.68
N LYS A 56 -2.63 2.42 -12.94
CA LYS A 56 -3.90 2.20 -12.22
C LYS A 56 -3.63 1.48 -10.91
N TYR A 57 -4.26 1.94 -9.82
CA TYR A 57 -4.20 1.26 -8.52
C TYR A 57 -4.71 -0.19 -8.63
N THR A 58 -3.85 -1.16 -8.32
CA THR A 58 -4.19 -2.58 -8.21
C THR A 58 -4.15 -3.00 -6.73
N LYS A 59 -5.34 -3.30 -6.18
CA LYS A 59 -5.51 -3.66 -4.76
C LYS A 59 -4.74 -4.93 -4.37
N THR A 60 -4.52 -5.83 -5.33
CA THR A 60 -3.85 -7.14 -5.19
C THR A 60 -2.32 -7.10 -5.24
N ALA A 61 -1.69 -5.95 -5.49
CA ALA A 61 -0.24 -5.91 -5.73
C ALA A 61 0.62 -6.05 -4.47
N ALA A 62 0.06 -5.86 -3.27
CA ALA A 62 0.81 -5.87 -2.02
C ALA A 62 0.66 -7.20 -1.26
N LYS A 63 1.78 -7.75 -0.79
CA LYS A 63 1.82 -8.95 0.07
C LYS A 63 1.41 -8.60 1.50
N TYR A 64 0.76 -9.54 2.19
CA TYR A 64 0.57 -9.42 3.62
C TYR A 64 1.88 -9.70 4.36
N VAL A 65 2.16 -8.91 5.41
CA VAL A 65 3.32 -9.04 6.29
C VAL A 65 2.84 -9.14 7.74
N ASP A 66 3.64 -9.80 8.58
CA ASP A 66 3.22 -10.14 9.94
C ASP A 66 3.48 -9.02 10.96
N ASN A 67 4.39 -8.10 10.65
CA ASN A 67 4.75 -7.00 11.55
C ASN A 67 5.08 -5.71 10.80
N TYR A 68 5.09 -4.61 11.56
CA TYR A 68 5.28 -3.27 11.03
C TYR A 68 6.69 -3.05 10.43
N ASP A 69 7.73 -3.55 11.09
CA ASP A 69 9.13 -3.40 10.65
C ASP A 69 9.35 -4.03 9.28
N THR A 70 8.81 -5.23 9.06
CA THR A 70 8.83 -5.89 7.75
C THR A 70 8.15 -5.04 6.70
N GLY A 71 7.00 -4.44 7.00
CA GLY A 71 6.31 -3.52 6.09
C GLY A 71 7.16 -2.31 5.68
N ILE A 72 7.88 -1.71 6.64
CA ILE A 72 8.82 -0.62 6.39
C ILE A 72 10.01 -1.08 5.55
N GLU A 73 10.56 -2.26 5.79
CA GLU A 73 11.62 -2.82 4.96
C GLU A 73 11.18 -3.04 3.51
N PHE A 74 9.96 -3.52 3.29
CA PHE A 74 9.41 -3.66 1.94
C PHE A 74 9.29 -2.30 1.22
N ALA A 75 8.86 -1.25 1.93
CA ALA A 75 8.78 0.11 1.38
C ALA A 75 10.16 0.69 1.06
N ARG A 76 11.14 0.54 1.96
CA ARG A 76 12.51 1.03 1.77
C ARG A 76 13.25 0.28 0.66
N ASN A 77 13.08 -1.04 0.60
CA ASN A 77 13.78 -1.90 -0.36
C ASN A 77 13.06 -2.02 -1.71
N TYR A 78 11.93 -1.32 -1.91
CA TYR A 78 11.22 -1.37 -3.19
C TYR A 78 12.09 -0.92 -4.37
N SER A 79 12.90 0.13 -4.19
CA SER A 79 13.83 0.62 -5.22
C SER A 79 15.00 -0.33 -5.51
N SER A 80 15.42 -1.15 -4.53
CA SER A 80 16.53 -2.10 -4.70
C SER A 80 16.09 -3.47 -5.22
N ARG A 81 14.82 -3.84 -5.03
CA ARG A 81 14.24 -5.12 -5.43
C ARG A 81 13.55 -5.10 -6.81
N ARG A 82 13.78 -4.08 -7.64
CA ARG A 82 13.18 -3.97 -8.99
C ARG A 82 13.33 -5.31 -9.74
N PRO A 83 12.25 -6.04 -10.05
CA PRO A 83 12.24 -6.78 -11.29
C PRO A 83 12.38 -5.72 -12.38
N SER A 84 13.28 -5.91 -13.34
CA SER A 84 13.29 -5.11 -14.55
C SER A 84 11.86 -4.98 -15.05
N ALA A 85 11.30 -3.77 -15.03
CA ALA A 85 10.01 -3.51 -15.64
C ALA A 85 10.08 -4.03 -17.09
N PRO A 86 9.05 -4.72 -17.62
CA PRO A 86 9.02 -5.03 -19.04
C PRO A 86 9.15 -3.71 -19.79
N SER A 87 10.09 -3.69 -20.74
CA SER A 87 10.43 -2.53 -21.54
C SER A 87 9.17 -1.91 -22.14
N PRO A 88 9.07 -0.56 -22.24
CA PRO A 88 7.99 0.10 -22.97
C PRO A 88 7.83 -0.34 -24.43
N ALA A 89 8.74 -1.17 -24.96
CA ALA A 89 8.71 -1.69 -26.32
C ALA A 89 7.69 -2.83 -26.58
N GLU A 90 6.93 -3.30 -25.58
CA GLU A 90 5.87 -4.33 -25.77
C GLU A 90 4.43 -3.79 -25.61
N ARG A 91 4.20 -2.51 -25.97
CA ARG A 91 2.84 -1.96 -26.11
C ARG A 91 2.47 -1.65 -27.55
#